data_AF-A0A850J6L1-F1
#
_entry.id   AF-A0A850J6L1-F1
#
_cell.length_a   1.000
_cell.length_b   1.000
_cell.length_c   1.000
_cell.angle_alpha   90.00
_cell.angle_beta   90.00
_cell.angle_gamma   90.00
#
_symmetry.space_group_name_H-M   'P 1'
#
loop_
_entity.id
_entity.type
_entity.pdbx_description
1 polymer ?
#
loop_
_entity_poly.entity_id
_entity_poly.type
_entity_poly.pdbx_seq_one_letter_code
_entity_poly.pdbx_strand_id
1 'polypeptide(L)'
;MIVPTKGIAPQRALLAVGAQIVLATGRQPVTITQAWRRLLTWREENRHKAPIPFWWFALALDVLYALGLVELDAESDLLIFKARPHVP
;
A
#
# COMPACT_ATOMS: atom_id res chain seq x y z
N MET A 1 -5.69 -13.27 5.25
CA MET A 1 -4.42 -12.77 4.68
C MET A 1 -4.67 -11.55 3.79
N ILE A 2 -5.46 -11.69 2.72
CA ILE A 2 -5.96 -10.54 1.95
C ILE A 2 -6.96 -9.74 2.79
N VAL A 3 -7.92 -10.44 3.38
CA VAL A 3 -8.88 -9.94 4.39
C VAL A 3 -8.46 -10.33 5.81
N PRO A 4 -9.03 -9.70 6.86
CA PRO A 4 -8.83 -10.13 8.25
C PRO A 4 -9.21 -11.60 8.43
N THR A 5 -8.42 -12.33 9.22
CA THR A 5 -8.61 -13.77 9.50
C THR A 5 -8.23 -14.06 10.95
N LYS A 6 -8.61 -15.21 11.53
CA LYS A 6 -8.34 -15.54 12.95
C LYS A 6 -6.88 -15.34 13.41
N GLY A 7 -5.89 -15.47 12.51
CA GLY A 7 -4.46 -15.25 12.82
C GLY A 7 -3.85 -13.92 12.35
N ILE A 8 -4.64 -13.01 11.76
CA ILE A 8 -4.15 -11.74 11.21
C ILE A 8 -5.01 -10.60 11.71
N ALA A 9 -4.42 -9.74 12.54
CA ALA A 9 -5.04 -8.51 13.00
C ALA A 9 -5.55 -7.69 11.80
N PRO A 10 -6.73 -7.05 11.87
CA PRO A 10 -7.30 -6.31 10.74
C PRO A 10 -6.33 -5.30 10.11
N GLN A 11 -5.50 -4.65 10.94
CA GLN A 11 -4.49 -3.66 10.52
C GLN A 11 -3.30 -4.24 9.75
N ARG A 12 -3.21 -5.57 9.66
CA ARG A 12 -2.20 -6.32 8.91
C ARG A 12 -2.80 -7.05 7.71
N ALA A 13 -4.11 -7.03 7.50
CA ALA A 13 -4.70 -7.58 6.28
C ALA A 13 -4.11 -6.85 5.06
N LEU A 14 -3.74 -7.57 4.00
CA LEU A 14 -3.06 -6.96 2.84
C LEU A 14 -3.90 -5.85 2.20
N LEU A 15 -5.24 -5.98 2.18
CA LEU A 15 -6.12 -4.90 1.73
C LEU A 15 -6.02 -3.65 2.61
N ALA A 16 -5.95 -3.82 3.92
CA ALA A 16 -5.77 -2.70 4.84
C ALA A 16 -4.41 -2.03 4.61
N VAL A 17 -3.34 -2.82 4.53
CA VAL A 17 -1.99 -2.29 4.27
C VAL A 17 -1.91 -1.60 2.90
N GLY A 18 -2.52 -2.18 1.86
CA GLY A 18 -2.62 -1.56 0.53
C GLY A 18 -3.34 -0.20 0.58
N ALA A 19 -4.46 -0.11 1.28
CA ALA A 19 -5.17 1.16 1.48
C ALA A 19 -4.29 2.19 2.20
N GLN A 20 -3.53 1.77 3.21
CA GLN A 20 -2.59 2.64 3.93
C GLN A 20 -1.46 3.16 3.03
N ILE A 21 -0.95 2.35 2.09
CA ILE A 21 0.04 2.80 1.11
C ILE A 21 -0.55 3.92 0.23
N VAL A 22 -1.78 3.74 -0.27
CA VAL A 22 -2.47 4.75 -1.09
C VAL A 22 -2.70 6.05 -0.30
N LEU A 23 -3.11 5.94 0.97
CA LEU A 23 -3.31 7.09 1.85
C LEU A 23 -2.00 7.81 2.17
N ALA A 24 -0.96 7.06 2.56
CA ALA A 24 0.34 7.61 2.93
C ALA A 24 1.06 8.31 1.77
N THR A 25 0.85 7.87 0.54
CA THR A 25 1.44 8.48 -0.65
C THR A 25 0.61 9.62 -1.22
N GLY A 26 -0.66 9.76 -0.80
CA GLY A 26 -1.59 10.75 -1.36
C GLY A 26 -1.83 10.55 -2.86
N ARG A 27 -1.63 9.32 -3.37
CA ARG A 27 -1.62 8.98 -4.81
C ARG A 27 -0.59 9.75 -5.66
N GLN A 28 0.41 10.35 -5.04
CA GLN A 28 1.50 10.96 -5.80
C GLN A 28 2.43 9.89 -6.39
N PRO A 29 3.01 10.12 -7.58
CA PRO A 29 4.13 9.32 -8.07
C PRO A 29 5.28 9.34 -7.05
N VAL A 30 5.73 8.16 -6.64
CA VAL A 30 6.80 8.00 -5.65
C VAL A 30 7.65 6.78 -5.97
N THR A 31 8.93 6.80 -5.58
CA THR A 31 9.75 5.59 -5.67
C THR A 31 9.27 4.54 -4.65
N ILE A 32 9.64 3.27 -4.85
CA ILE A 32 9.35 2.17 -3.92
C ILE A 32 9.85 2.52 -2.50
N THR A 33 11.06 3.06 -2.40
CA THR A 33 11.67 3.47 -1.12
C THR A 33 10.90 4.60 -0.45
N GLN A 34 10.42 5.58 -1.22
CA GLN A 34 9.58 6.66 -0.69
C GLN A 34 8.23 6.14 -0.21
N ALA A 35 7.57 5.27 -0.97
CA ALA A 35 6.32 4.64 -0.56
C ALA A 35 6.48 3.86 0.75
N TRP A 36 7.56 3.07 0.89
CA TRP A 36 7.86 2.33 2.10
C TRP A 36 8.05 3.25 3.31
N ARG A 37 8.86 4.30 3.18
CA ARG A 37 9.08 5.26 4.27
C ARG A 37 7.80 6.00 4.66
N ARG A 38 7.03 6.48 3.68
CA ARG A 38 5.74 7.14 3.92
C ARG A 38 4.75 6.22 4.64
N LEU A 39 4.70 4.93 4.27
CA LEU A 39 3.85 3.95 4.98
C LEU A 39 4.25 3.82 6.45
N LEU A 40 5.54 3.70 6.76
CA LEU A 40 6.01 3.58 8.14
C LEU A 40 5.63 4.81 8.97
N THR A 41 5.93 6.01 8.47
CA THR A 41 5.55 7.27 9.12
C THR A 41 4.05 7.39 9.32
N TRP A 42 3.25 7.14 8.27
CA TRP A 42 1.79 7.19 8.35
C TRP A 42 1.24 6.22 9.39
N ARG A 43 1.81 5.00 9.50
CA ARG A 43 1.39 4.01 10.50
C ARG A 43 1.72 4.42 11.92
N GLU A 44 2.87 5.05 12.14
CA GLU A 44 3.25 5.61 13.44
C GLU A 44 2.27 6.71 13.87
N GLU A 45 1.98 7.66 12.98
CA GLU A 45 1.03 8.76 13.20
C GLU A 45 -0.40 8.26 13.49
N ASN A 46 -0.83 7.21 12.78
CA ASN A 46 -2.16 6.62 12.92
C ASN A 46 -2.23 5.50 13.98
N ARG A 47 -1.21 5.39 14.86
CA ARG A 47 -1.16 4.44 15.98
C ARG A 47 -1.29 2.96 15.58
N HIS A 48 -0.86 2.61 14.37
CA HIS A 48 -0.82 1.24 13.88
C HIS A 48 0.45 0.51 14.36
N LYS A 49 0.43 0.08 15.62
CA LYS A 49 1.59 -0.50 16.34
C LYS A 49 2.05 -1.87 15.84
N ALA A 50 1.29 -2.55 15.00
CA ALA A 50 1.68 -3.86 14.50
C ALA A 50 2.82 -3.71 13.47
N PRO A 51 4.02 -4.28 13.70
CA PRO A 51 5.11 -4.17 12.74
C PRO A 51 4.75 -4.87 11.43
N ILE A 52 5.17 -4.26 10.32
CA ILE A 52 5.05 -4.81 8.99
C ILE A 52 6.46 -5.05 8.47
N PRO A 53 6.83 -6.28 8.10
CA PRO A 53 8.10 -6.52 7.44
C PRO A 53 8.02 -6.10 5.97
N PHE A 54 9.15 -5.78 5.34
CA PHE A 54 9.19 -5.28 3.96
C PHE A 54 8.48 -6.21 2.96
N TRP A 55 8.63 -7.53 3.10
CA TRP A 55 7.95 -8.51 2.24
C TRP A 55 6.42 -8.44 2.31
N TRP A 56 5.85 -7.98 3.44
CA TRP A 56 4.41 -7.77 3.58
C TRP A 56 3.94 -6.50 2.86
N PHE A 57 4.81 -5.49 2.78
CA PHE A 57 4.59 -4.31 1.94
C PHE A 57 4.67 -4.67 0.46
N ALA A 58 5.66 -5.47 0.04
CA ALA A 58 5.74 -5.97 -1.34
C ALA A 58 4.47 -6.73 -1.73
N LEU A 59 4.01 -7.67 -0.89
CA LEU A 59 2.73 -8.38 -1.12
C LEU A 59 1.51 -7.44 -1.19
N ALA A 60 1.52 -6.35 -0.42
CA ALA A 60 0.44 -5.36 -0.50
C ALA A 60 0.47 -4.57 -1.82
N LEU A 61 1.67 -4.26 -2.35
CA LEU A 61 1.84 -3.70 -3.68
C LEU A 61 1.37 -4.69 -4.76
N ASP A 62 1.70 -5.97 -4.64
CA ASP A 62 1.23 -7.01 -5.57
C ASP A 62 -0.30 -7.08 -5.61
N VAL A 63 -0.96 -6.97 -4.45
CA VAL A 63 -2.42 -6.90 -4.36
C VAL A 63 -2.95 -5.64 -5.04
N LEU A 64 -2.35 -4.47 -4.82
CA LEU A 64 -2.77 -3.24 -5.49
C LEU A 64 -2.57 -3.31 -7.01
N TYR A 65 -1.47 -3.92 -7.47
CA TYR A 65 -1.17 -4.11 -8.89
C TYR A 65 -2.17 -5.07 -9.53
N ALA A 66 -2.46 -6.20 -8.89
CA ALA A 66 -3.48 -7.15 -9.34
C ALA A 66 -4.89 -6.55 -9.41
N LEU A 67 -5.17 -5.52 -8.59
CA LEU A 67 -6.42 -4.74 -8.63
C LEU A 67 -6.39 -3.59 -9.64
N GLY A 68 -5.28 -3.37 -10.35
CA GLY A 68 -5.12 -2.27 -11.30
C GLY A 68 -5.07 -0.89 -10.64
N LEU A 69 -4.67 -0.82 -9.36
CA LEU A 69 -4.63 0.42 -8.57
C LEU A 69 -3.24 1.07 -8.49
N VAL A 70 -2.19 0.34 -8.85
CA VAL A 70 -0.82 0.85 -8.92
C VAL A 70 -0.08 0.20 -10.10
N GLU A 71 0.79 0.95 -10.75
CA GLU A 71 1.74 0.44 -11.76
C GLU A 71 3.13 0.97 -11.46
N LEU A 72 4.16 0.21 -11.83
CA LEU A 72 5.54 0.69 -11.85
C LEU A 72 5.81 1.21 -13.26
N ASP A 73 6.12 2.50 -13.37
CA ASP A 73 6.58 3.08 -14.62
C ASP A 73 8.05 2.71 -14.84
N ALA A 74 8.32 1.96 -15.92
CA ALA A 74 9.65 1.45 -16.23
C ALA A 74 10.63 2.56 -16.65
N GLU A 75 10.15 3.71 -17.12
CA GLU A 75 11.03 4.81 -17.53
C GLU A 75 11.46 5.66 -16.33
N SER A 76 10.54 5.91 -15.39
CA SER A 76 10.79 6.78 -14.24
C SER A 76 11.11 6.05 -12.93
N ASP A 77 10.92 4.72 -12.87
CA ASP A 77 11.02 3.88 -11.66
C ASP A 77 10.08 4.37 -10.52
N LEU A 78 8.95 4.96 -10.91
CA LEU A 78 7.94 5.49 -9.99
C LEU A 78 6.71 4.57 -9.93
N LEU A 79 6.19 4.42 -8.72
CA LEU A 79 4.87 3.85 -8.47
C LEU A 79 3.80 4.90 -8.81
N ILE A 80 2.97 4.60 -9.80
CA ILE A 80 1.86 5.44 -10.26
C ILE A 80 0.56 4.86 -9.73
N PHE A 81 -0.13 5.61 -8.87
CA PHE A 81 -1.41 5.19 -8.29
C PHE A 81 -2.58 5.65 -9.14
N LYS A 82 -3.44 4.70 -9.54
CA LYS A 82 -4.62 5.00 -10.36
C LYS A 82 -5.81 5.39 -9.48
N ALA A 83 -6.56 6.40 -9.91
CA ALA A 83 -7.89 6.62 -9.37
C ALA A 83 -8.82 5.51 -9.89
N ARG A 84 -9.75 5.03 -9.05
CA ARG A 84 -10.82 4.17 -9.55
C ARG A 84 -11.57 4.99 -10.60
N PRO A 85 -11.78 4.49 -11.84
CA PRO A 85 -12.59 5.22 -12.80
C PRO A 85 -13.94 5.52 -12.15
N HIS A 86 -14.37 6.78 -12.21
CA HIS A 86 -15.72 7.14 -11.84
C HIS A 86 -16.62 6.46 -12.86
N VAL A 87 -17.23 5.34 -12.47
CA VAL A 87 -18.31 4.75 -13.26
C VAL A 87 -19.49 5.70 -13.07
N PRO A 88 -19.97 6.38 -14.13
CA PRO A 88 -21.11 7.28 -14.04
C PRO A 88 -22.39 6.54 -13.65
#